data_AF-A0A183PCJ7-F1
#
_entry.id   AF-A0A183PCJ7-F1
#
_cell.length_a   1.000
_cell.length_b   1.000
_cell.length_c   1.000
_cell.angle_alpha   90.00
_cell.angle_beta   90.00
_cell.angle_gamma   90.00
#
_symmetry.space_group_name_H-M   'P 1'
#
loop_
_entity.id
_entity.type
_entity.pdbx_description
1 polymer ?
#
loop_
_entity_poly.entity_id
_entity_poly.type
_entity_poly.pdbx_seq_one_letter_code
_entity_poly.pdbx_strand_id
1 'polypeptide(L)' 'MVSDQRTLSILRRQLFINTCTFLIMVVVVLHVSVPFSRTILTFVLKILTLMLADNCFEFHMFFN' A
#
# COMPACT_ATOMS: atom_id res chain seq x y z
N MET A 1 -19.36 15.56 14.76
CA MET A 1 -19.03 14.33 14.00
C MET A 1 -17.51 14.26 13.83
N VAL A 2 -16.78 13.86 14.88
CA VAL A 2 -15.30 13.81 14.91
C VAL A 2 -14.79 12.42 15.35
N SER A 3 -15.61 11.66 16.08
CA SER A 3 -15.27 10.31 16.55
C SER A 3 -15.26 9.27 15.41
N ASP A 4 -16.21 9.33 14.48
CA ASP A 4 -16.30 8.41 13.33
C ASP A 4 -15.09 8.51 12.39
N GLN A 5 -14.56 9.73 12.23
CA GLN A 5 -13.41 9.99 11.37
C GLN A 5 -12.14 9.32 11.91
N ARG A 6 -11.98 9.26 13.24
CA ARG A 6 -10.87 8.58 13.93
C ARG A 6 -10.96 7.07 13.81
N THR A 7 -12.16 6.50 13.87
CA THR A 7 -12.37 5.06 13.70
C THR A 7 -12.10 4.63 12.25
N LEU A 8 -12.61 5.38 11.28
CA LEU A 8 -12.39 5.12 9.86
C LEU A 8 -10.92 5.22 9.48
N SER A 9 -10.21 6.20 10.02
CA SER A 9 -8.81 6.40 9.68
C SER A 9 -7.89 5.30 10.24
N ILE A 10 -8.21 4.74 11.41
CA ILE A 10 -7.54 3.55 11.95
C ILE A 10 -7.82 2.33 11.07
N LEU A 11 -9.09 2.09 10.72
CA LEU A 11 -9.51 0.94 9.93
C LEU A 11 -8.86 0.94 8.55
N ARG A 12 -8.78 2.12 7.94
CA ARG A 12 -8.29 2.32 6.60
C ARG A 12 -6.74 2.29 6.59
N ARG A 13 -6.07 2.74 7.66
CA ARG A 13 -4.62 2.49 7.88
C ARG A 13 -4.30 1.01 8.07
N GLN A 14 -5.19 0.26 8.74
CA GLN A 14 -5.06 -1.20 8.89
C GLN A 14 -5.20 -1.92 7.55
N LEU A 15 -6.23 -1.58 6.76
CA LEU A 15 -6.45 -2.08 5.40
C LEU A 15 -5.26 -1.76 4.50
N PHE A 16 -4.72 -0.56 4.63
CA PHE A 16 -3.57 -0.10 3.89
C PHE A 16 -2.33 -0.98 4.15
N ILE A 17 -1.98 -1.19 5.43
CA ILE A 17 -0.87 -2.08 5.82
C ILE A 17 -1.12 -3.52 5.34
N ASN A 18 -2.33 -4.05 5.52
CA ASN A 18 -2.67 -5.41 5.11
C ASN A 18 -2.52 -5.61 3.59
N THR A 19 -2.92 -4.61 2.79
CA THR A 19 -2.78 -4.61 1.33
C THR A 19 -1.32 -4.51 0.92
N CYS A 20 -0.53 -3.68 1.61
CA CYS A 20 0.92 -3.60 1.40
C CYS A 20 1.60 -4.95 1.66
N THR A 21 1.28 -5.62 2.78
CA THR A 21 1.83 -6.93 3.12
C THR A 21 1.46 -7.98 2.08
N PHE A 22 0.20 -7.99 1.63
CA PHE A 22 -0.26 -8.89 0.56
C PHE A 22 0.53 -8.66 -0.74
N LEU A 23 0.68 -7.41 -1.17
CA LEU A 23 1.43 -7.07 -2.38
C LEU A 23 2.93 -7.39 -2.26
N ILE A 24 3.54 -7.19 -1.09
CA ILE A 24 4.92 -7.62 -0.83
C ILE A 24 5.03 -9.14 -0.96
N MET A 25 4.07 -9.91 -0.45
CA MET A 25 4.09 -11.37 -0.58
C MET A 25 3.98 -11.80 -2.05
N VAL A 26 3.11 -11.18 -2.84
CA VAL A 26 2.97 -11.41 -4.29
C VAL A 26 4.27 -11.07 -5.02
N VAL A 27 4.89 -9.94 -4.69
CA VAL A 27 6.18 -9.50 -5.22
C VAL A 27 7.28 -10.52 -4.90
N VAL A 28 7.35 -11.01 -3.66
CA VAL A 28 8.33 -12.03 -3.24
C VAL A 28 8.12 -13.34 -4.00
N VAL A 29 6.88 -13.83 -4.09
CA VAL A 29 6.55 -15.06 -4.82
C VAL A 29 6.91 -14.93 -6.31
N LEU A 30 6.64 -13.78 -6.91
CA LEU A 30 6.96 -13.51 -8.32
C LEU A 30 8.47 -13.41 -8.56
N HIS A 31 9.20 -12.79 -7.62
CA HIS A 31 10.66 -12.67 -7.68
C HIS A 31 11.35 -14.03 -7.57
N VAL A 32 10.84 -14.91 -6.71
CA VAL A 32 11.33 -16.30 -6.56
C VAL A 32 10.99 -17.14 -7.79
N SER A 33 9.86 -16.86 -8.46
CA SER A 33 9.39 -17.66 -9.59
C SER A 33 10.20 -17.45 -10.88
N VAL A 34 10.57 -16.20 -11.22
CA VAL A 34 11.41 -15.95 -12.41
C VAL A 34 12.24 -14.66 -12.24
N PRO A 35 13.59 -14.70 -12.28
CA PRO A 35 14.44 -13.51 -12.16
C PRO A 35 14.31 -12.54 -13.35
N PHE A 36 13.70 -12.98 -14.46
CA PHE A 36 13.44 -12.16 -15.66
C PHE A 36 12.29 -11.17 -15.48
N SER A 37 11.39 -11.41 -14.52
CA SER A 37 10.26 -10.52 -14.22
C SER A 37 10.66 -9.26 -13.45
N ARG A 38 11.95 -9.08 -13.14
CA ARG A 38 12.50 -7.98 -12.33
C ARG A 38 12.09 -6.58 -12.82
N THR A 39 11.93 -6.38 -14.13
CA THR A 39 11.43 -5.13 -14.73
C THR A 39 9.95 -4.89 -14.45
N ILE A 40 9.12 -5.92 -14.59
CA ILE A 40 7.70 -5.86 -14.23
C ILE A 40 7.56 -5.66 -12.72
N LEU A 41 8.37 -6.36 -11.93
CA LEU A 41 8.41 -6.27 -10.48
C LEU A 41 8.75 -4.84 -10.02
N THR A 42 9.79 -4.22 -10.58
CA THR A 42 10.17 -2.84 -10.25
C THR A 42 9.13 -1.83 -10.70
N PHE A 43 8.45 -2.06 -11.83
CA PHE A 43 7.34 -1.23 -12.27
C PHE A 43 6.15 -1.31 -11.29
N VAL A 44 5.77 -2.53 -10.87
CA VAL A 44 4.72 -2.77 -9.87
C VAL A 44 5.09 -2.14 -8.52
N LEU A 45 6.35 -2.27 -8.08
CA LEU A 45 6.84 -1.62 -6.85
C LEU A 45 6.79 -0.09 -6.93
N LYS A 46 7.12 0.52 -8.07
CA LYS A 46 7.01 1.98 -8.25
C LYS A 46 5.56 2.44 -8.20
N ILE A 47 4.63 1.72 -8.84
CA ILE A 47 3.19 2.02 -8.77
C ILE A 47 2.68 1.87 -7.34
N LEU A 48 3.06 0.79 -6.65
CA LEU A 48 2.71 0.56 -5.26
C LEU A 48 3.22 1.70 -4.36
N THR A 49 4.47 2.12 -4.55
CA THR A 49 5.06 3.23 -3.77
C THR A 49 4.35 4.55 -4.04
N LEU A 50 3.95 4.82 -5.30
CA LEU A 50 3.14 5.98 -5.63
C LEU A 50 1.76 5.94 -4.97
N MET A 51 1.08 4.79 -5.05
CA MET A 51 -0.22 4.58 -4.42
C MET A 51 -0.12 4.74 -2.89
N LEU A 52 0.98 4.27 -2.29
CA LEU A 52 1.33 4.52 -0.88
C LEU A 52 1.41 6.00 -0.55
N ALA A 53 2.20 6.74 -1.32
CA ALA A 53 2.45 8.15 -1.08
C ALA A 53 1.16 8.98 -1.22
N ASP A 54 0.37 8.69 -2.25
CA ASP A 54 -0.91 9.35 -2.53
C ASP A 54 -1.94 9.10 -1.42
N ASN A 55 -2.14 7.82 -1.04
CA ASN A 55 -3.03 7.47 0.06
C ASN A 55 -2.54 8.06 1.39
N CYS A 56 -1.22 8.06 1.65
CA CYS A 56 -0.65 8.67 2.86
C CYS A 56 -0.98 10.17 2.94
N PHE A 57 -0.95 10.87 1.80
CA PHE A 57 -1.29 12.28 1.72
C PHE A 57 -2.78 12.54 2.00
N GLU A 58 -3.66 11.74 1.41
CA GLU A 58 -5.10 11.73 1.68
C GLU A 58 -5.40 11.44 3.16
N PHE A 59 -4.71 10.45 3.74
CA PHE A 59 -4.83 10.13 5.16
C PHE A 59 -4.36 11.25 6.08
N HIS A 60 -3.28 11.92 5.70
CA HIS A 60 -2.73 13.04 6.45
C HIS A 60 -3.72 14.23 6.44
N MET A 61 -4.33 14.53 5.29
CA MET A 61 -5.36 15.55 5.16
C MET A 61 -6.64 15.20 5.96
N PHE A 62 -7.02 13.92 6.03
CA PHE A 62 -8.17 13.46 6.83
C PHE A 62 -7.94 13.53 8.36
N PHE A 63 -6.68 13.58 8.80
CA PHE A 63 -6.29 13.60 10.22
C PHE A 63 -5.85 14.96 10.75
N ASN A 64 -5.59 15.93 9.86
CA ASN A 64 -5.18 17.30 10.20
C ASN A 64 -6.39 18.24 10.21
#